data_AF-A0A3D0XB90-F1
#
_entry.id   AF-A0A3D0XB90-F1
#
_cell.length_a   1.000
_cell.length_b   1.000
_cell.length_c   1.000
_cell.angle_alpha   90.00
_cell.angle_beta   90.00
_cell.angle_gamma   90.00
#
_symmetry.space_group_name_H-M   'P 1'
#
loop_
_entity.id
_entity.type
_entity.pdbx_description
1 polymer ?
#
loop_
_entity_poly.entity_id
_entity_poly.type
_entity_poly.pdbx_seq_one_letter_code
_entity_poly.pdbx_strand_id
1 'polypeptide(L)'
;MNHNKQRPNPAHFADKEKGEVLFWDWFFTPGNFDSNGKQPLNEYLGFCMRFFNIDGFAISDITIENPVTYGMDLAFTENFTIENITFDYFEGSPNLWNLDGVHIEGGCKNGYIHNLYGACHDDTVALTADDIIFGDIENITIDGIYGQNSHSAVRLLSMSHKVKNIHITNVYGTYYAYGIIISKNSGLKEYRSAFSNITIDNIHASLCKGTKDVKGNECALIHFGYDMDIDFVSIDKLFRDETHINLPTVHLGNDCNINCLSLSDCYLTNATDKPICFIENEGKIRQLFLKNINQNDELISGRGTVSDTVNCEGKYEKMVSCK
;
A
#
# COMPACT_ATOMS: atom_id res chain seq x y z
N MET A 1 -23.98 -10.41 3.98
CA MET A 1 -24.89 -10.85 2.91
C MET A 1 -24.15 -11.88 2.06
N ASN A 2 -24.78 -12.95 1.59
CA ASN A 2 -24.09 -13.93 0.74
C ASN A 2 -24.36 -13.63 -0.74
N HIS A 3 -23.50 -12.82 -1.37
CA HIS A 3 -23.68 -12.43 -2.76
C HIS A 3 -23.21 -13.48 -3.77
N ASN A 4 -22.84 -14.71 -3.36
CA ASN A 4 -22.61 -15.82 -4.30
C ASN A 4 -23.84 -16.12 -5.18
N LYS A 5 -25.02 -15.67 -4.77
CA LYS A 5 -26.27 -15.78 -5.53
C LYS A 5 -26.67 -14.50 -6.25
N GLN A 6 -25.96 -13.39 -6.04
CA GLN A 6 -26.22 -12.13 -6.74
C GLN A 6 -25.82 -12.29 -8.20
N ARG A 7 -26.65 -11.75 -9.11
CA ARG A 7 -26.33 -11.63 -10.53
C ARG A 7 -26.59 -10.19 -10.97
N PRO A 8 -25.61 -9.48 -11.55
CA PRO A 8 -24.19 -9.87 -11.70
C PRO A 8 -23.44 -9.92 -10.34
N ASN A 9 -22.29 -10.60 -10.29
CA ASN A 9 -21.38 -10.65 -9.13
C ASN A 9 -19.94 -10.52 -9.64
N PRO A 10 -19.05 -9.73 -8.99
CA PRO A 10 -17.63 -9.63 -9.36
C PRO A 10 -16.83 -10.95 -9.30
N ALA A 11 -17.41 -12.05 -8.82
CA ALA A 11 -16.81 -13.37 -8.94
C ALA A 11 -17.04 -14.06 -10.31
N HIS A 12 -18.09 -13.67 -11.04
CA HIS A 12 -18.51 -14.31 -12.30
C HIS A 12 -18.97 -13.26 -13.32
N PHE A 13 -18.11 -12.98 -14.30
CA PHE A 13 -18.39 -12.03 -15.38
C PHE A 13 -19.10 -12.72 -16.54
N ALA A 14 -20.04 -12.02 -17.18
CA ALA A 14 -20.75 -12.53 -18.34
C ALA A 14 -19.95 -12.25 -19.63
N ASP A 15 -19.47 -13.31 -20.27
CA ASP A 15 -18.85 -13.32 -21.59
C ASP A 15 -19.88 -13.77 -22.65
N LYS A 16 -19.93 -13.04 -23.76
CA LYS A 16 -20.94 -13.26 -24.82
C LYS A 16 -20.78 -14.60 -25.56
N GLU A 17 -19.59 -15.19 -25.56
CA GLU A 17 -19.26 -16.42 -26.27
C GLU A 17 -19.10 -17.62 -25.33
N LYS A 18 -18.57 -17.39 -24.12
CA LYS A 18 -18.19 -18.44 -23.16
C LYS A 18 -19.17 -18.62 -21.99
N GLY A 19 -20.14 -17.73 -21.82
CA GLY A 19 -21.03 -17.74 -20.65
C GLY A 19 -20.37 -17.07 -19.45
N GLU A 20 -20.39 -17.67 -18.27
CA GLU A 20 -19.73 -17.10 -17.09
C GLU A 20 -18.23 -17.41 -17.08
N VAL A 21 -17.40 -16.36 -16.97
CA VAL A 21 -15.94 -16.45 -16.90
C VAL A 21 -15.42 -15.83 -15.59
N LEU A 22 -14.23 -16.23 -15.17
CA LEU A 22 -13.54 -15.62 -14.03
C LEU A 22 -13.09 -14.20 -14.38
N PHE A 23 -12.96 -13.35 -13.36
CA PHE A 23 -12.48 -11.97 -13.55
C PHE A 23 -11.20 -11.92 -14.37
N TRP A 24 -10.18 -12.73 -14.05
CA TRP A 24 -8.90 -12.69 -14.77
C TRP A 24 -9.02 -13.08 -16.25
N ASP A 25 -9.84 -14.09 -16.57
CA ASP A 25 -10.07 -14.50 -17.96
C ASP A 25 -10.78 -13.39 -18.75
N TRP A 26 -11.73 -12.71 -18.10
CA TRP A 26 -12.42 -11.56 -18.66
C TRP A 26 -11.49 -10.35 -18.79
N PHE A 27 -10.73 -10.03 -17.75
CA PHE A 27 -9.81 -8.90 -17.67
C PHE A 27 -8.77 -8.98 -18.79
N PHE A 28 -8.15 -10.14 -19.03
CA PHE A 28 -7.17 -10.27 -20.11
C PHE A 28 -7.77 -10.48 -21.52
N THR A 29 -9.09 -10.38 -21.68
CA THR A 29 -9.73 -10.51 -22.99
C THR A 29 -9.64 -9.18 -23.77
N PRO A 30 -9.06 -9.17 -25.00
CA PRO A 30 -8.93 -7.94 -25.79
C PRO A 30 -10.27 -7.26 -26.07
N GLY A 31 -10.33 -5.95 -25.86
CA GLY A 31 -11.53 -5.13 -26.13
C GLY A 31 -12.43 -4.88 -24.91
N ASN A 32 -12.11 -5.46 -23.75
CA ASN A 32 -12.84 -5.21 -22.50
C ASN A 32 -12.42 -3.92 -21.78
N PHE A 33 -11.32 -3.30 -22.19
CA PHE A 33 -10.90 -1.99 -21.69
C PHE A 33 -11.16 -0.91 -22.73
N ASP A 34 -11.41 0.32 -22.25
CA ASP A 34 -11.25 1.51 -23.07
C ASP A 34 -9.84 1.53 -23.65
N SER A 35 -9.72 1.65 -24.97
CA SER A 35 -8.45 1.78 -25.67
C SER A 35 -7.59 2.97 -25.19
N ASN A 36 -8.23 3.98 -24.59
CA ASN A 36 -7.54 5.12 -23.98
C ASN A 36 -7.29 4.92 -22.48
N GLY A 37 -7.90 3.89 -21.88
CA GLY A 37 -7.81 3.57 -20.47
C GLY A 37 -8.37 4.65 -19.54
N LYS A 38 -9.29 5.52 -19.99
CA LYS A 38 -9.76 6.67 -19.18
C LYS A 38 -11.21 6.60 -18.72
N GLN A 39 -11.95 5.60 -19.18
CA GLN A 39 -13.34 5.41 -18.83
C GLN A 39 -13.50 4.22 -17.88
N PRO A 40 -14.46 4.28 -16.96
CA PRO A 40 -14.77 3.15 -16.11
C PRO A 40 -15.22 1.96 -16.97
N LEU A 41 -14.83 0.76 -16.56
CA LEU A 41 -15.38 -0.48 -17.11
C LEU A 41 -16.92 -0.44 -17.06
N ASN A 42 -17.57 -0.87 -18.14
CA ASN A 42 -19.03 -0.95 -18.28
C ASN A 42 -19.58 -2.27 -17.70
N GLU A 43 -19.03 -2.68 -16.57
CA GLU A 43 -19.28 -3.96 -15.93
C GLU A 43 -19.49 -3.77 -14.42
N TYR A 44 -20.27 -4.68 -13.83
CA TYR A 44 -20.50 -4.66 -12.40
C TYR A 44 -19.29 -5.22 -11.65
N LEU A 45 -18.51 -4.34 -11.04
CA LEU A 45 -17.30 -4.68 -10.27
C LEU A 45 -17.57 -4.85 -8.76
N GLY A 46 -18.77 -4.51 -8.28
CA GLY A 46 -19.11 -4.57 -6.85
C GLY A 46 -18.65 -3.37 -6.01
N PHE A 47 -18.06 -2.35 -6.65
CA PHE A 47 -17.64 -1.11 -5.98
C PHE A 47 -18.86 -0.35 -5.46
N CYS A 48 -18.77 0.23 -4.27
CA CYS A 48 -19.82 1.07 -3.72
C CYS A 48 -19.83 2.45 -4.43
N MET A 49 -18.75 3.21 -4.32
CA MET A 49 -18.40 4.48 -4.98
C MET A 49 -17.62 4.32 -6.31
N ARG A 50 -17.93 5.06 -7.40
CA ARG A 50 -16.99 5.25 -8.54
C ARG A 50 -17.00 6.68 -9.08
N PHE A 51 -15.84 7.31 -9.23
CA PHE A 51 -15.70 8.69 -9.70
C PHE A 51 -14.57 8.85 -10.71
N PHE A 52 -14.89 9.30 -11.92
CA PHE A 52 -13.96 9.30 -13.06
C PHE A 52 -13.97 10.65 -13.76
N ASN A 53 -12.80 11.16 -14.14
CA ASN A 53 -12.65 12.40 -14.91
C ASN A 53 -13.30 13.63 -14.22
N ILE A 54 -13.05 13.80 -12.91
CA ILE A 54 -13.59 14.91 -12.11
C ILE A 54 -12.47 15.88 -11.73
N ASP A 55 -12.72 17.18 -11.85
CA ASP A 55 -11.88 18.24 -11.27
C ASP A 55 -12.67 18.91 -10.15
N GLY A 56 -12.12 18.95 -8.94
CA GLY A 56 -12.80 19.50 -7.76
C GLY A 56 -13.76 18.50 -7.10
N PHE A 57 -13.30 17.27 -6.83
CA PHE A 57 -14.08 16.26 -6.11
C PHE A 57 -13.96 16.44 -4.59
N ALA A 58 -15.07 16.34 -3.86
CA ALA A 58 -15.06 16.30 -2.41
C ALA A 58 -16.09 15.30 -1.90
N ILE A 59 -15.70 14.47 -0.94
CA ILE A 59 -16.58 13.59 -0.18
C ILE A 59 -16.19 13.62 1.30
N SER A 60 -17.17 13.79 2.17
CA SER A 60 -16.92 13.87 3.60
C SER A 60 -18.04 13.27 4.44
N ASP A 61 -17.70 12.86 5.66
CA ASP A 61 -18.65 12.56 6.75
C ASP A 61 -19.64 11.43 6.44
N ILE A 62 -19.13 10.33 5.89
CA ILE A 62 -19.92 9.14 5.57
C ILE A 62 -19.40 7.87 6.22
N THR A 63 -20.31 6.92 6.44
CA THR A 63 -19.97 5.53 6.74
C THR A 63 -20.21 4.67 5.50
N ILE A 64 -19.21 3.89 5.11
CA ILE A 64 -19.34 2.86 4.08
C ILE A 64 -19.49 1.51 4.80
N GLU A 65 -20.60 0.83 4.56
CA GLU A 65 -20.93 -0.45 5.19
C GLU A 65 -20.93 -1.57 4.16
N ASN A 66 -20.13 -2.61 4.40
CA ASN A 66 -20.12 -3.88 3.66
C ASN A 66 -20.26 -3.76 2.12
N PRO A 67 -19.33 -3.06 1.43
CA PRO A 67 -19.26 -3.12 -0.03
C PRO A 67 -19.03 -4.56 -0.50
N VAL A 68 -19.34 -4.85 -1.77
CA VAL A 68 -19.05 -6.18 -2.34
C VAL A 68 -17.56 -6.34 -2.58
N THR A 69 -16.91 -5.26 -3.04
CA THR A 69 -15.46 -5.12 -3.21
C THR A 69 -15.04 -3.76 -2.64
N TYR A 70 -14.59 -2.80 -3.46
CA TYR A 70 -14.07 -1.53 -2.96
C TYR A 70 -15.15 -0.61 -2.40
N GLY A 71 -14.80 0.14 -1.35
CA GLY A 71 -15.63 1.23 -0.83
C GLY A 71 -15.77 2.37 -1.83
N MET A 72 -14.66 2.81 -2.41
CA MET A 72 -14.68 3.76 -3.52
C MET A 72 -13.50 3.57 -4.47
N ASP A 73 -13.75 3.88 -5.74
CA ASP A 73 -12.79 3.84 -6.84
C ASP A 73 -12.75 5.21 -7.53
N LEU A 74 -11.56 5.79 -7.68
CA LEU A 74 -11.35 7.08 -8.34
C LEU A 74 -10.29 6.94 -9.43
N ALA A 75 -10.55 7.50 -10.61
CA ALA A 75 -9.55 7.59 -11.68
C ALA A 75 -9.61 8.94 -12.41
N PHE A 76 -8.48 9.39 -12.97
CA PHE A 76 -8.38 10.68 -13.67
C PHE A 76 -9.03 11.86 -12.93
N THR A 77 -8.91 11.86 -11.60
CA THR A 77 -9.52 12.87 -10.73
C THR A 77 -8.46 13.84 -10.23
N GLU A 78 -8.73 15.14 -10.35
CA GLU A 78 -7.81 16.22 -9.99
C GLU A 78 -8.42 17.12 -8.91
N ASN A 79 -7.57 17.67 -8.03
CA ASN A 79 -7.95 18.62 -6.99
C ASN A 79 -9.06 18.05 -6.09
N PHE A 80 -8.76 16.96 -5.38
CA PHE A 80 -9.77 16.20 -4.65
C PHE A 80 -9.50 16.10 -3.15
N THR A 81 -10.60 16.03 -2.38
CA THR A 81 -10.58 15.80 -0.94
C THR A 81 -11.48 14.61 -0.57
N ILE A 82 -10.96 13.71 0.24
CA ILE A 82 -11.72 12.60 0.85
C ILE A 82 -11.47 12.68 2.35
N GLU A 83 -12.51 12.95 3.14
CA GLU A 83 -12.31 13.18 4.57
C GLU A 83 -13.38 12.58 5.49
N ASN A 84 -13.00 12.27 6.74
CA ASN A 84 -13.92 11.83 7.79
C ASN A 84 -14.77 10.62 7.38
N ILE A 85 -14.13 9.58 6.84
CA ILE A 85 -14.80 8.37 6.37
C ILE A 85 -14.68 7.27 7.42
N THR A 86 -15.80 6.60 7.71
CA THR A 86 -15.81 5.39 8.54
C THR A 86 -16.05 4.15 7.67
N PHE A 87 -15.17 3.16 7.77
CA PHE A 87 -15.33 1.85 7.12
C PHE A 87 -15.87 0.83 8.13
N ASP A 88 -17.13 0.43 7.94
CA ASP A 88 -17.82 -0.56 8.78
C ASP A 88 -17.94 -1.89 8.00
N TYR A 89 -16.78 -2.52 7.77
CA TYR A 89 -16.70 -3.77 7.01
C TYR A 89 -16.62 -4.94 7.98
N PHE A 90 -17.74 -5.59 8.24
CA PHE A 90 -17.81 -6.75 9.15
C PHE A 90 -18.27 -8.02 8.43
N GLU A 91 -18.75 -7.90 7.19
CA GLU A 91 -19.13 -9.02 6.33
C GLU A 91 -18.41 -8.92 4.97
N GLY A 92 -17.89 -10.06 4.52
CA GLY A 92 -17.34 -10.22 3.18
C GLY A 92 -18.32 -10.90 2.23
N SER A 93 -18.11 -10.72 0.94
CA SER A 93 -19.01 -11.21 -0.10
C SER A 93 -18.29 -12.02 -1.19
N PRO A 94 -18.09 -13.34 -1.02
CA PRO A 94 -18.40 -14.16 0.16
C PRO A 94 -17.32 -14.13 1.25
N ASN A 95 -16.15 -13.59 0.94
CA ASN A 95 -14.97 -13.57 1.80
C ASN A 95 -14.53 -12.14 2.05
N LEU A 96 -13.76 -11.94 3.13
CA LEU A 96 -13.17 -10.67 3.49
C LEU A 96 -11.91 -10.38 2.64
N TRP A 97 -12.06 -10.20 1.34
CA TRP A 97 -10.96 -9.96 0.39
C TRP A 97 -11.35 -8.91 -0.67
N ASN A 98 -10.40 -8.16 -1.22
CA ASN A 98 -10.65 -7.07 -2.18
C ASN A 98 -11.65 -6.01 -1.65
N LEU A 99 -11.58 -5.74 -0.34
CA LEU A 99 -12.44 -4.77 0.37
C LEU A 99 -11.63 -3.53 0.73
N ASP A 100 -11.08 -2.87 -0.29
CA ASP A 100 -10.37 -1.61 -0.15
C ASP A 100 -11.29 -0.52 0.42
N GLY A 101 -10.71 0.42 1.16
CA GLY A 101 -11.41 1.63 1.59
C GLY A 101 -11.52 2.62 0.44
N VAL A 102 -10.40 3.29 0.13
CA VAL A 102 -10.23 4.26 -0.95
C VAL A 102 -9.24 3.71 -1.97
N HIS A 103 -9.73 3.39 -3.17
CA HIS A 103 -8.90 2.94 -4.27
C HIS A 103 -8.72 4.08 -5.28
N ILE A 104 -7.48 4.52 -5.48
CA ILE A 104 -7.10 5.59 -6.40
C ILE A 104 -6.32 4.97 -7.56
N GLU A 105 -6.94 4.95 -8.72
CA GLU A 105 -6.34 4.50 -9.96
C GLU A 105 -5.51 5.59 -10.66
N GLY A 106 -4.91 5.21 -11.79
CA GLY A 106 -4.09 6.07 -12.62
C GLY A 106 -4.74 7.38 -13.07
N GLY A 107 -3.89 8.40 -13.22
CA GLY A 107 -4.28 9.73 -13.70
C GLY A 107 -4.78 10.68 -12.62
N CYS A 108 -4.80 10.27 -11.35
CA CYS A 108 -5.21 11.11 -10.23
C CYS A 108 -4.10 12.03 -9.74
N LYS A 109 -4.44 13.28 -9.40
CA LYS A 109 -3.46 14.27 -8.92
C LYS A 109 -4.02 15.32 -7.97
N ASN A 110 -3.14 15.88 -7.14
CA ASN A 110 -3.47 16.96 -6.18
C ASN A 110 -4.59 16.54 -5.22
N GLY A 111 -4.39 15.41 -4.53
CA GLY A 111 -5.37 14.81 -3.63
C GLY A 111 -5.02 14.97 -2.16
N TYR A 112 -6.03 15.17 -1.33
CA TYR A 112 -5.91 15.13 0.12
C TYR A 112 -6.91 14.14 0.72
N ILE A 113 -6.39 13.09 1.33
CA ILE A 113 -7.17 12.00 1.92
C ILE A 113 -6.89 12.02 3.41
N HIS A 114 -7.88 12.28 4.26
CA HIS A 114 -7.61 12.40 5.69
C HIS A 114 -8.73 11.92 6.62
N ASN A 115 -8.38 11.61 7.87
CA ASN A 115 -9.32 11.16 8.89
C ASN A 115 -10.16 9.94 8.46
N LEU A 116 -9.48 8.82 8.19
CA LEU A 116 -10.11 7.56 7.86
C LEU A 116 -10.13 6.62 9.08
N TYR A 117 -11.29 6.04 9.38
CA TYR A 117 -11.50 5.21 10.57
C TYR A 117 -12.08 3.85 10.20
N GLY A 118 -11.64 2.79 10.89
CA GLY A 118 -12.23 1.45 10.76
C GLY A 118 -11.28 0.43 10.16
N ALA A 119 -11.80 -0.76 9.90
CA ALA A 119 -11.02 -1.89 9.39
C ALA A 119 -11.46 -2.22 7.97
N CYS A 120 -10.54 -2.06 7.01
CA CYS A 120 -10.69 -2.59 5.67
C CYS A 120 -10.08 -3.99 5.64
N HIS A 121 -10.64 -4.88 4.80
CA HIS A 121 -10.10 -6.25 4.66
C HIS A 121 -9.21 -6.42 3.43
N ASP A 122 -8.87 -5.30 2.83
CA ASP A 122 -7.75 -5.07 1.92
C ASP A 122 -7.21 -3.65 2.22
N ASP A 123 -6.48 -3.02 1.31
CA ASP A 123 -5.89 -1.70 1.51
C ASP A 123 -6.90 -0.61 1.97
N THR A 124 -6.62 0.05 3.10
CA THR A 124 -7.45 1.19 3.54
C THR A 124 -7.37 2.33 2.51
N VAL A 125 -6.16 2.62 2.02
CA VAL A 125 -5.92 3.47 0.86
C VAL A 125 -4.97 2.77 -0.10
N ALA A 126 -5.37 2.58 -1.35
CA ALA A 126 -4.53 2.07 -2.42
C ALA A 126 -4.32 3.16 -3.49
N LEU A 127 -3.06 3.45 -3.83
CA LEU A 127 -2.69 4.26 -4.99
C LEU A 127 -2.10 3.33 -6.07
N THR A 128 -2.85 3.09 -7.13
CA THR A 128 -2.61 2.05 -8.13
C THR A 128 -2.48 2.65 -9.54
N ALA A 129 -1.26 3.01 -9.94
CA ALA A 129 -1.02 3.70 -11.21
C ALA A 129 -1.24 2.82 -12.46
N ASP A 130 -1.30 1.49 -12.28
CA ASP A 130 -1.32 0.50 -13.35
C ASP A 130 -2.24 -0.70 -13.02
N ASP A 131 -3.40 -0.51 -12.37
CA ASP A 131 -4.29 -1.62 -11.99
C ASP A 131 -5.47 -1.85 -12.95
N ILE A 132 -6.62 -1.20 -12.76
CA ILE A 132 -7.69 -1.24 -13.77
C ILE A 132 -7.53 -0.10 -14.76
N ILE A 133 -7.07 1.06 -14.28
CA ILE A 133 -6.98 2.29 -15.03
C ILE A 133 -5.57 2.87 -14.92
N PHE A 134 -4.96 3.10 -16.08
CA PHE A 134 -3.52 3.36 -16.17
C PHE A 134 -3.20 4.84 -16.31
N GLY A 135 -2.23 5.31 -15.53
CA GLY A 135 -1.74 6.68 -15.61
C GLY A 135 -0.89 7.06 -14.40
N ASP A 136 -0.07 8.10 -14.57
CA ASP A 136 0.72 8.64 -13.46
C ASP A 136 -0.18 9.09 -12.30
N ILE A 137 0.29 8.89 -11.06
CA ILE A 137 -0.32 9.42 -9.84
C ILE A 137 0.68 10.39 -9.19
N GLU A 138 0.24 11.62 -8.88
CA GLU A 138 1.13 12.63 -8.33
C GLU A 138 0.49 13.57 -7.30
N ASN A 139 1.29 14.03 -6.34
CA ASN A 139 0.91 15.06 -5.36
C ASN A 139 -0.28 14.65 -4.49
N ILE A 140 -0.17 13.50 -3.81
CA ILE A 140 -1.22 13.00 -2.92
C ILE A 140 -0.71 13.03 -1.49
N THR A 141 -1.52 13.59 -0.59
CA THR A 141 -1.28 13.52 0.86
C THR A 141 -2.35 12.63 1.50
N ILE A 142 -1.90 11.66 2.29
CA ILE A 142 -2.71 10.76 3.10
C ILE A 142 -2.39 11.09 4.56
N ASP A 143 -3.34 11.63 5.30
CA ASP A 143 -3.14 12.15 6.65
C ASP A 143 -4.21 11.62 7.62
N GLY A 144 -3.86 10.68 8.50
CA GLY A 144 -4.81 10.19 9.50
C GLY A 144 -5.54 8.93 9.03
N ILE A 145 -4.94 7.78 9.33
CA ILE A 145 -5.58 6.47 9.22
C ILE A 145 -5.59 5.82 10.60
N TYR A 146 -6.78 5.41 11.06
CA TYR A 146 -7.00 4.78 12.36
C TYR A 146 -7.58 3.38 12.15
N GLY A 147 -6.69 2.41 11.89
CA GLY A 147 -7.05 1.03 11.59
C GLY A 147 -6.84 0.10 12.78
N GLN A 148 -7.86 -0.68 13.16
CA GLN A 148 -7.72 -1.70 14.21
C GLN A 148 -8.01 -3.08 13.61
N ASN A 149 -7.01 -3.95 13.58
CA ASN A 149 -7.08 -5.25 12.93
C ASN A 149 -7.48 -5.14 11.44
N SER A 150 -6.99 -4.10 10.77
CA SER A 150 -7.20 -3.85 9.35
C SER A 150 -6.18 -4.65 8.52
N HIS A 151 -6.43 -4.85 7.22
CA HIS A 151 -5.47 -5.51 6.35
C HIS A 151 -4.16 -4.72 6.25
N SER A 152 -4.27 -3.47 5.80
CA SER A 152 -3.16 -2.55 5.59
C SER A 152 -3.62 -1.11 5.62
N ALA A 153 -2.70 -0.18 5.87
CA ALA A 153 -2.99 1.25 5.86
C ALA A 153 -2.91 1.80 4.43
N VAL A 154 -1.72 1.72 3.82
CA VAL A 154 -1.46 2.34 2.52
C VAL A 154 -0.69 1.40 1.59
N ARG A 155 -1.14 1.30 0.34
CA ARG A 155 -0.39 0.68 -0.75
C ARG A 155 -0.09 1.68 -1.85
N LEU A 156 1.17 1.72 -2.27
CA LEU A 156 1.59 2.32 -3.53
C LEU A 156 1.93 1.19 -4.50
N LEU A 157 1.36 1.26 -5.68
CA LEU A 157 1.46 0.22 -6.70
C LEU A 157 1.66 0.85 -8.08
N SER A 158 2.67 0.38 -8.80
CA SER A 158 2.98 0.81 -10.16
C SER A 158 3.58 -0.35 -10.95
N MET A 159 3.41 -0.38 -12.26
CA MET A 159 4.15 -1.25 -13.17
C MET A 159 5.00 -0.42 -14.12
N SER A 160 4.39 0.57 -14.78
CA SER A 160 5.01 1.35 -15.85
C SER A 160 4.82 2.86 -15.70
N HIS A 161 3.79 3.28 -14.98
CA HIS A 161 3.49 4.68 -14.70
C HIS A 161 4.15 5.14 -13.40
N LYS A 162 4.36 6.45 -13.29
CA LYS A 162 5.05 7.03 -12.15
C LYS A 162 4.09 7.27 -11.00
N VAL A 163 4.57 6.99 -9.79
CA VAL A 163 3.93 7.44 -8.55
C VAL A 163 4.91 8.36 -7.84
N LYS A 164 4.54 9.64 -7.65
CA LYS A 164 5.49 10.62 -7.11
C LYS A 164 4.86 11.69 -6.22
N ASN A 165 5.68 12.30 -5.37
CA ASN A 165 5.27 13.35 -4.45
C ASN A 165 4.10 12.86 -3.56
N ILE A 166 4.34 11.76 -2.87
CA ILE A 166 3.35 11.14 -1.98
C ILE A 166 3.78 11.38 -0.54
N HIS A 167 2.86 11.89 0.27
CA HIS A 167 3.07 12.09 1.69
C HIS A 167 2.07 11.24 2.47
N ILE A 168 2.56 10.34 3.31
CA ILE A 168 1.75 9.48 4.18
C ILE A 168 2.09 9.85 5.62
N THR A 169 1.11 10.33 6.37
CA THR A 169 1.32 10.76 7.75
C THR A 169 0.17 10.35 8.67
N ASN A 170 0.45 10.34 9.97
CA ASN A 170 -0.55 10.10 11.01
C ASN A 170 -1.26 8.74 10.86
N VAL A 171 -0.50 7.66 10.70
CA VAL A 171 -1.03 6.29 10.61
C VAL A 171 -0.95 5.59 11.96
N TYR A 172 -2.10 5.17 12.49
CA TYR A 172 -2.23 4.58 13.81
C TYR A 172 -2.92 3.21 13.76
N GLY A 173 -2.45 2.27 14.58
CA GLY A 173 -3.19 1.05 14.93
C GLY A 173 -2.52 -0.25 14.52
N THR A 174 -3.31 -1.27 14.17
CA THR A 174 -2.80 -2.64 13.93
C THR A 174 -3.22 -3.20 12.58
N TYR A 175 -2.24 -3.78 11.88
CA TYR A 175 -2.42 -4.25 10.50
C TYR A 175 -1.97 -5.69 10.33
N TYR A 176 -2.75 -6.51 9.65
CA TYR A 176 -2.41 -7.92 9.55
C TYR A 176 -1.56 -8.27 8.33
N ALA A 177 -1.56 -7.53 7.22
CA ALA A 177 -0.71 -7.84 6.06
C ALA A 177 0.62 -7.05 6.10
N TYR A 178 0.52 -5.73 6.20
CA TYR A 178 1.60 -4.73 6.28
C TYR A 178 0.98 -3.40 6.75
N GLY A 179 1.79 -2.46 7.25
CA GLY A 179 1.33 -1.10 7.49
C GLY A 179 1.29 -0.32 6.18
N ILE A 180 2.45 -0.17 5.55
CA ILE A 180 2.63 0.52 4.28
C ILE A 180 3.42 -0.36 3.32
N ILE A 181 2.98 -0.48 2.08
CA ILE A 181 3.72 -1.19 1.03
C ILE A 181 3.93 -0.33 -0.21
N ILE A 182 5.10 -0.47 -0.84
CA ILE A 182 5.44 0.07 -2.14
C ILE A 182 5.81 -1.11 -3.02
N SER A 183 5.05 -1.35 -4.09
CA SER A 183 5.06 -2.63 -4.81
C SER A 183 4.86 -2.49 -6.33
N LYS A 184 5.25 -3.55 -7.05
CA LYS A 184 5.10 -3.63 -8.51
C LYS A 184 3.82 -4.37 -8.91
N ASN A 185 3.06 -3.86 -9.90
CA ASN A 185 1.80 -4.49 -10.37
C ASN A 185 1.89 -5.59 -11.44
N SER A 186 2.98 -6.36 -11.52
CA SER A 186 3.00 -7.60 -12.31
C SER A 186 4.34 -8.29 -12.18
N GLY A 187 4.39 -9.58 -12.53
CA GLY A 187 5.64 -10.30 -12.74
C GLY A 187 6.31 -10.04 -14.09
N LEU A 188 5.83 -9.07 -14.89
CA LEU A 188 6.38 -8.76 -16.21
C LEU A 188 7.76 -8.12 -16.04
N LYS A 189 8.81 -8.83 -16.47
CA LYS A 189 10.21 -8.46 -16.20
C LYS A 189 10.69 -7.25 -17.01
N GLU A 190 10.01 -6.93 -18.10
CA GLU A 190 10.34 -5.82 -18.99
C GLU A 190 10.01 -4.45 -18.39
N TYR A 191 9.10 -4.40 -17.42
CA TYR A 191 8.72 -3.16 -16.74
C TYR A 191 9.41 -3.04 -15.38
N ARG A 192 9.73 -1.81 -15.01
CA ARG A 192 10.26 -1.45 -13.69
C ARG A 192 9.43 -0.30 -13.13
N SER A 193 8.91 -0.48 -11.93
CA SER A 193 8.11 0.54 -11.27
C SER A 193 8.99 1.72 -10.89
N ALA A 194 8.48 2.94 -11.08
CA ALA A 194 9.22 4.17 -10.82
C ALA A 194 8.51 5.01 -9.76
N PHE A 195 9.14 5.13 -8.58
CA PHE A 195 8.65 5.95 -7.47
C PHE A 195 9.60 7.11 -7.20
N SER A 196 9.09 8.27 -6.77
CA SER A 196 9.97 9.39 -6.39
C SER A 196 9.33 10.32 -5.37
N ASN A 197 10.16 10.86 -4.47
CA ASN A 197 9.74 11.80 -3.45
C ASN A 197 8.57 11.26 -2.58
N ILE A 198 8.84 10.17 -1.86
CA ILE A 198 7.90 9.55 -0.94
C ILE A 198 8.28 9.94 0.49
N THR A 199 7.35 10.55 1.22
CA THR A 199 7.53 10.90 2.64
C THR A 199 6.56 10.09 3.47
N ILE A 200 7.08 9.42 4.49
CA ILE A 200 6.31 8.66 5.46
C ILE A 200 6.67 9.20 6.83
N ASP A 201 5.71 9.71 7.60
CA ASP A 201 6.00 10.18 8.94
C ASP A 201 4.89 10.01 9.97
N ASN A 202 5.26 10.06 11.25
CA ASN A 202 4.35 9.96 12.39
C ASN A 202 3.48 8.69 12.33
N ILE A 203 4.16 7.54 12.26
CA ILE A 203 3.55 6.21 12.15
C ILE A 203 3.63 5.53 13.50
N HIS A 204 2.48 5.12 14.04
CA HIS A 204 2.38 4.34 15.28
C HIS A 204 1.60 3.07 15.00
N ALA A 205 2.30 2.04 14.56
CA ALA A 205 1.65 0.83 14.07
C ALA A 205 2.40 -0.45 14.45
N SER A 206 1.66 -1.55 14.54
CA SER A 206 2.21 -2.90 14.74
C SER A 206 1.45 -3.93 13.92
N LEU A 207 2.04 -5.12 13.79
CA LEU A 207 1.40 -6.21 13.07
C LEU A 207 0.43 -6.97 13.99
N CYS A 208 -0.65 -7.50 13.42
CA CYS A 208 -1.60 -8.33 14.15
C CYS A 208 -1.96 -9.60 13.37
N LYS A 209 -2.76 -10.46 14.00
CA LYS A 209 -3.23 -11.70 13.39
C LYS A 209 -4.19 -11.40 12.23
N GLY A 210 -4.03 -12.13 11.12
CA GLY A 210 -4.95 -12.10 9.99
C GLY A 210 -6.35 -12.64 10.31
N THR A 211 -7.22 -12.57 9.31
CA THR A 211 -8.60 -13.04 9.41
C THR A 211 -8.70 -14.53 9.07
N LYS A 212 -9.93 -15.06 9.07
CA LYS A 212 -10.20 -16.42 8.57
C LYS A 212 -9.98 -16.58 7.06
N ASP A 213 -10.11 -15.49 6.31
CA ASP A 213 -10.14 -15.50 4.85
C ASP A 213 -8.83 -14.96 4.26
N VAL A 214 -8.18 -14.02 4.95
CA VAL A 214 -6.92 -13.43 4.53
C VAL A 214 -5.83 -13.73 5.54
N LYS A 215 -4.81 -14.44 5.07
CA LYS A 215 -3.63 -14.73 5.87
C LYS A 215 -2.87 -13.42 6.11
N GLY A 216 -2.53 -13.18 7.37
CA GLY A 216 -1.67 -12.07 7.74
C GLY A 216 -0.18 -12.43 7.75
N ASN A 217 0.61 -11.38 7.89
CA ASN A 217 2.02 -11.37 8.27
C ASN A 217 2.91 -11.99 7.20
N GLU A 218 2.74 -11.54 5.96
CA GLU A 218 3.60 -11.91 4.83
C GLU A 218 4.67 -10.85 4.54
N CYS A 219 4.47 -9.62 5.02
CA CYS A 219 5.32 -8.47 4.76
C CYS A 219 5.76 -7.77 6.07
N ALA A 220 6.84 -7.01 5.97
CA ALA A 220 7.28 -6.08 7.01
C ALA A 220 6.26 -4.97 7.25
N LEU A 221 6.42 -4.21 8.35
CA LEU A 221 5.52 -3.09 8.65
C LEU A 221 5.57 -2.01 7.54
N ILE A 222 6.76 -1.63 7.11
CA ILE A 222 7.00 -0.85 5.89
C ILE A 222 7.74 -1.74 4.90
N HIS A 223 7.12 -2.03 3.75
CA HIS A 223 7.65 -2.98 2.80
C HIS A 223 7.88 -2.33 1.43
N PHE A 224 9.12 -2.41 0.93
CA PHE A 224 9.46 -2.13 -0.45
C PHE A 224 9.63 -3.48 -1.16
N GLY A 225 8.83 -3.71 -2.20
CA GLY A 225 8.84 -4.96 -2.96
C GLY A 225 10.10 -5.14 -3.82
N TYR A 226 9.95 -5.79 -4.97
CA TYR A 226 11.04 -6.11 -5.91
C TYR A 226 10.90 -5.38 -7.26
N ASP A 227 11.96 -5.39 -8.07
CA ASP A 227 12.00 -4.85 -9.45
C ASP A 227 11.53 -3.39 -9.57
N MET A 228 12.00 -2.51 -8.69
CA MET A 228 11.57 -1.11 -8.65
C MET A 228 12.74 -0.16 -8.47
N ASP A 229 12.58 1.07 -8.96
CA ASP A 229 13.52 2.15 -8.78
C ASP A 229 12.83 3.30 -8.04
N ILE A 230 13.44 3.74 -6.93
CA ILE A 230 12.91 4.79 -6.07
C ILE A 230 13.96 5.87 -5.89
N ASP A 231 13.63 7.13 -6.24
CA ASP A 231 14.60 8.21 -6.15
C ASP A 231 14.86 8.65 -4.70
N PHE A 232 13.80 9.00 -3.97
CA PHE A 232 13.91 9.49 -2.60
C PHE A 232 12.77 8.96 -1.73
N VAL A 233 13.14 8.43 -0.57
CA VAL A 233 12.21 8.06 0.50
C VAL A 233 12.72 8.59 1.83
N SER A 234 11.82 9.25 2.58
CA SER A 234 12.06 9.63 3.98
C SER A 234 11.05 8.93 4.88
N ILE A 235 11.54 8.35 5.97
CA ILE A 235 10.75 7.77 7.05
C ILE A 235 11.11 8.51 8.34
N ASP A 236 10.20 9.28 8.91
CA ASP A 236 10.43 10.05 10.14
C ASP A 236 9.43 9.65 11.23
N LYS A 237 9.83 9.54 12.50
CA LYS A 237 8.90 9.26 13.62
C LYS A 237 8.07 7.99 13.42
N LEU A 238 8.75 6.87 13.19
CA LEU A 238 8.13 5.54 13.13
C LEU A 238 8.24 4.85 14.49
N PHE A 239 7.12 4.55 15.12
CA PHE A 239 7.01 3.86 16.40
C PHE A 239 6.30 2.52 16.23
N ARG A 240 6.98 1.43 16.58
CA ARG A 240 6.45 0.08 16.52
C ARG A 240 6.57 -0.60 17.88
N ASP A 241 5.45 -0.85 18.53
CA ASP A 241 5.36 -1.70 19.72
C ASP A 241 4.81 -3.07 19.29
N GLU A 242 5.71 -4.03 19.08
CA GLU A 242 5.38 -5.33 18.47
C GLU A 242 5.25 -6.43 19.53
N THR A 243 4.11 -7.13 19.50
CA THR A 243 3.79 -8.22 20.43
C THR A 243 3.38 -9.51 19.73
N HIS A 244 3.19 -9.49 18.41
CA HIS A 244 2.54 -10.57 17.67
C HIS A 244 3.52 -11.39 16.81
N ILE A 245 4.35 -10.72 16.00
CA ILE A 245 5.24 -11.42 15.06
C ILE A 245 6.61 -10.76 14.90
N ASN A 246 7.62 -11.57 14.64
CA ASN A 246 9.01 -11.14 14.53
C ASN A 246 9.46 -10.77 13.09
N LEU A 247 8.59 -10.12 12.30
CA LEU A 247 8.93 -9.64 10.95
C LEU A 247 9.67 -8.29 11.00
N PRO A 248 10.53 -7.97 10.01
CA PRO A 248 11.27 -6.72 9.99
C PRO A 248 10.38 -5.47 10.07
N THR A 249 10.94 -4.36 10.56
CA THR A 249 10.21 -3.08 10.58
C THR A 249 10.18 -2.44 9.21
N VAL A 250 11.33 -2.43 8.53
CA VAL A 250 11.48 -2.00 7.15
C VAL A 250 12.10 -3.15 6.35
N HIS A 251 11.52 -3.49 5.21
CA HIS A 251 12.08 -4.49 4.29
C HIS A 251 12.27 -3.93 2.90
N LEU A 252 13.41 -4.21 2.27
CA LEU A 252 13.67 -3.94 0.85
C LEU A 252 13.89 -5.24 0.10
N GLY A 253 13.02 -5.53 -0.86
CA GLY A 253 13.07 -6.73 -1.67
C GLY A 253 14.23 -6.74 -2.69
N ASN A 254 14.43 -7.91 -3.30
CA ASN A 254 15.45 -8.10 -4.33
C ASN A 254 15.26 -7.12 -5.50
N ASP A 255 16.35 -6.53 -5.98
CA ASP A 255 16.36 -5.59 -7.10
C ASP A 255 15.45 -4.35 -6.93
N CYS A 256 15.12 -4.02 -5.68
CA CYS A 256 14.66 -2.70 -5.28
C CYS A 256 15.87 -1.76 -5.16
N ASN A 257 15.90 -0.71 -5.99
CA ASN A 257 16.97 0.27 -6.00
C ASN A 257 16.46 1.58 -5.43
N ILE A 258 16.98 2.00 -4.27
CA ILE A 258 16.66 3.30 -3.66
C ILE A 258 17.88 4.22 -3.77
N ASN A 259 17.73 5.35 -4.45
CA ASN A 259 18.82 6.32 -4.60
C ASN A 259 19.11 7.05 -3.27
N CYS A 260 18.08 7.43 -2.52
CA CYS A 260 18.25 7.98 -1.17
C CYS A 260 17.16 7.49 -0.22
N LEU A 261 17.57 6.83 0.86
CA LEU A 261 16.71 6.39 1.96
C LEU A 261 17.14 7.08 3.25
N SER A 262 16.23 7.85 3.84
CA SER A 262 16.44 8.52 5.14
C SER A 262 15.50 7.94 6.18
N LEU A 263 16.04 7.56 7.35
CA LEU A 263 15.27 7.19 8.53
C LEU A 263 15.68 8.05 9.72
N SER A 264 14.71 8.70 10.37
CA SER A 264 14.95 9.51 11.56
C SER A 264 13.91 9.30 12.65
N ASP A 265 14.37 9.32 13.90
CA ASP A 265 13.53 9.31 15.09
C ASP A 265 12.58 8.09 15.13
N CYS A 266 13.11 6.92 14.78
CA CYS A 266 12.35 5.67 14.74
C CYS A 266 12.63 4.76 15.94
N TYR A 267 11.59 4.12 16.47
CA TYR A 267 11.62 3.34 17.71
C TYR A 267 10.91 1.99 17.51
N LEU A 268 11.59 0.92 17.90
CA LEU A 268 11.04 -0.43 17.95
C LEU A 268 11.12 -0.97 19.39
N THR A 269 9.95 -1.23 19.99
CA THR A 269 9.83 -2.04 21.20
C THR A 269 9.42 -3.46 20.78
N ASN A 270 10.33 -4.42 20.94
CA ASN A 270 10.05 -5.83 20.66
C ASN A 270 9.67 -6.56 21.95
N ALA A 271 8.41 -7.00 22.05
CA ALA A 271 7.89 -7.82 23.14
C ALA A 271 7.57 -9.26 22.68
N THR A 272 8.05 -9.67 21.51
CA THR A 272 7.95 -11.05 21.00
C THR A 272 9.03 -11.95 21.61
N ASP A 273 8.98 -13.26 21.32
CA ASP A 273 9.96 -14.24 21.82
C ASP A 273 11.25 -14.33 20.97
N LYS A 274 11.30 -13.60 19.85
CA LYS A 274 12.38 -13.64 18.87
C LYS A 274 12.85 -12.23 18.51
N PRO A 275 14.13 -12.06 18.12
CA PRO A 275 14.61 -10.75 17.69
C PRO A 275 13.89 -10.28 16.42
N ILE A 276 13.74 -8.96 16.30
CA ILE A 276 13.20 -8.30 15.11
C ILE A 276 14.31 -7.45 14.48
N CYS A 277 14.60 -7.70 13.21
CA CYS A 277 15.48 -6.82 12.47
C CYS A 277 14.78 -5.49 12.17
N PHE A 278 15.47 -4.36 12.35
CA PHE A 278 14.89 -3.07 12.03
C PHE A 278 14.82 -2.86 10.50
N ILE A 279 15.93 -3.02 9.78
CA ILE A 279 15.99 -2.94 8.31
C ILE A 279 16.50 -4.27 7.73
N GLU A 280 15.66 -5.02 7.03
CA GLU A 280 16.11 -6.14 6.20
C GLU A 280 16.28 -5.66 4.75
N ASN A 281 17.52 -5.66 4.25
CA ASN A 281 17.85 -5.16 2.92
C ASN A 281 18.33 -6.29 2.00
N GLU A 282 17.54 -6.65 0.99
CA GLU A 282 17.94 -7.52 -0.14
C GLU A 282 18.14 -6.72 -1.45
N GLY A 283 17.94 -5.40 -1.41
CA GLY A 283 18.04 -4.49 -2.55
C GLY A 283 19.35 -3.72 -2.63
N LYS A 284 19.30 -2.54 -3.25
CA LYS A 284 20.43 -1.60 -3.33
C LYS A 284 20.00 -0.24 -2.83
N ILE A 285 20.71 0.26 -1.84
CA ILE A 285 20.56 1.64 -1.36
C ILE A 285 21.83 2.39 -1.77
N ARG A 286 21.69 3.47 -2.52
CA ARG A 286 22.87 4.29 -2.85
C ARG A 286 23.26 5.13 -1.64
N GLN A 287 22.34 5.90 -1.07
CA GLN A 287 22.58 6.72 0.12
C GLN A 287 21.63 6.35 1.24
N LEU A 288 22.18 5.94 2.39
CA LEU A 288 21.42 5.63 3.60
C LEU A 288 21.74 6.65 4.69
N PHE A 289 20.71 7.35 5.17
CA PHE A 289 20.80 8.27 6.31
C PHE A 289 20.06 7.68 7.49
N LEU A 290 20.74 7.56 8.62
CA LEU A 290 20.16 7.08 9.87
C LEU A 290 20.40 8.09 10.99
N LYS A 291 19.34 8.40 11.73
CA LYS A 291 19.40 9.30 12.89
C LYS A 291 18.41 8.82 13.96
N ASN A 292 18.85 8.75 15.21
CA ASN A 292 17.98 8.45 16.36
C ASN A 292 17.14 7.17 16.19
N ILE A 293 17.77 6.09 15.71
CA ILE A 293 17.10 4.79 15.59
C ILE A 293 17.28 4.02 16.90
N ASN A 294 16.18 3.78 17.61
CA ASN A 294 16.16 3.04 18.86
C ASN A 294 15.55 1.65 18.65
N GLN A 295 16.38 0.63 18.78
CA GLN A 295 15.97 -0.77 18.68
C GLN A 295 16.94 -1.63 19.50
N ASN A 296 16.45 -2.75 20.06
CA ASN A 296 17.22 -3.59 20.98
C ASN A 296 17.91 -4.79 20.32
N ASP A 297 17.60 -5.08 19.06
CA ASP A 297 18.00 -6.28 18.31
C ASP A 297 19.01 -5.91 17.18
N GLU A 298 18.77 -6.37 15.96
CA GLU A 298 19.62 -6.13 14.79
C GLU A 298 19.13 -4.92 13.98
N LEU A 299 20.00 -3.93 13.79
CA LEU A 299 19.63 -2.69 13.08
C LEU A 299 19.47 -2.92 11.56
N ILE A 300 20.43 -3.58 10.91
CA ILE A 300 20.39 -3.87 9.47
C ILE A 300 20.84 -5.31 9.25
N SER A 301 20.09 -6.06 8.44
CA SER A 301 20.42 -7.40 7.97
C SER A 301 20.19 -7.54 6.45
N GLY A 302 20.41 -8.75 5.92
CA GLY A 302 20.17 -9.08 4.51
C GLY A 302 21.42 -9.07 3.64
N ARG A 303 21.24 -9.40 2.35
CA ARG A 303 22.31 -9.57 1.34
C ARG A 303 22.42 -8.39 0.37
N GLY A 304 21.61 -7.37 0.56
CA GLY A 304 21.61 -6.14 -0.23
C GLY A 304 22.88 -5.31 -0.02
N THR A 305 22.98 -4.23 -0.78
CA THR A 305 24.14 -3.32 -0.73
C THR A 305 23.73 -1.92 -0.31
N VAL A 306 24.63 -1.25 0.41
CA VAL A 306 24.54 0.18 0.72
C VAL A 306 25.83 0.83 0.24
N SER A 307 25.75 1.79 -0.68
CA SER A 307 26.97 2.40 -1.25
C SER A 307 27.60 3.43 -0.31
N ASP A 308 26.78 4.35 0.19
CA ASP A 308 27.18 5.41 1.11
C ASP A 308 26.26 5.39 2.33
N THR A 309 26.83 5.28 3.53
CA THR A 309 26.07 5.41 4.77
C THR A 309 26.52 6.65 5.53
N VAL A 310 25.56 7.52 5.84
CA VAL A 310 25.78 8.73 6.64
C VAL A 310 25.04 8.55 7.97
N ASN A 311 25.80 8.23 9.02
CA ASN A 311 25.27 8.14 10.37
C ASN A 311 25.55 9.45 11.11
N CYS A 312 24.49 10.08 11.61
CA CYS A 312 24.59 11.35 12.32
C CYS A 312 24.81 11.20 13.84
N GLU A 313 24.80 9.98 14.40
CA GLU A 313 25.09 9.74 15.83
C GLU A 313 26.13 8.62 16.08
N GLY A 314 27.15 8.97 16.88
CA GLY A 314 28.39 8.21 17.09
C GLY A 314 28.32 6.96 17.97
N LYS A 315 27.37 6.05 17.76
CA LYS A 315 27.33 4.75 18.47
C LYS A 315 26.93 3.56 17.59
N TYR A 316 27.58 3.38 16.44
CA TYR A 316 27.59 2.08 15.75
C TYR A 316 28.97 1.84 15.11
N GLU A 317 29.99 1.54 15.93
CA GLU A 317 31.26 0.98 15.47
C GLU A 317 31.09 -0.51 15.13
N LYS A 318 30.37 -0.78 14.04
CA LYS A 318 30.47 -1.97 13.19
C LYS A 318 29.38 -1.85 12.14
N MET A 319 29.67 -1.19 11.02
CA MET A 319 28.93 -1.48 9.80
C MET A 319 29.79 -2.30 8.86
N VAL A 320 29.21 -3.45 8.61
CA VAL A 320 29.65 -4.64 7.90
C VAL A 320 29.95 -4.25 6.45
N SER A 321 31.14 -4.62 5.96
CA SER A 321 31.30 -4.87 4.54
C SER A 321 30.48 -6.13 4.21
N CYS A 322 29.27 -5.97 3.68
CA CYS A 322 28.60 -7.11 3.06
C CYS A 322 29.41 -7.48 1.82
N LYS A 323 29.96 -8.70 1.80
CA LYS A 323 30.60 -9.29 0.62
C LYS A 323 29.55 -9.89 -0.29
#